data_AF-A0A1F8B623-F1
#
_entry.id   AF-A0A1F8B623-F1
#
_cell.length_a   1.000
_cell.length_b   1.000
_cell.length_c   1.000
_cell.angle_alpha   90.00
_cell.angle_beta   90.00
_cell.angle_gamma   90.00
#
_symmetry.space_group_name_H-M   'P 1'
#
loop_
_entity.id
_entity.type
_entity.pdbx_description
1 polymer ?
#
loop_
_entity_poly.entity_id
_entity_poly.type
_entity_poly.pdbx_seq_one_letter_code
_entity_poly.pdbx_strand_id
1 'polypeptide(L)'
;MMVESNKDYENFLEEVYTKDQLAGLIGEIELAKSYVYKKEQSIILSKKIENKVSERFSKTLADLERKELFPSASKMQTGYLDDLKKYCLGLPVCKLVVSFYPSFEFQKKLSQWFVNQLGKKVILELSAVEEIVAGVQIEFEGEYKDLSISDSIDQLLNNSYLGGGK
;
A
#
# COMPACT_ATOMS: atom_id res chain seq x y z
N MET A 1 -19.53 1.48 -9.87
CA MET A 1 -18.80 1.88 -11.09
C MET A 1 -17.36 1.45 -10.88
N MET A 2 -16.93 0.37 -11.54
CA MET A 2 -15.54 -0.10 -11.45
C MET A 2 -14.68 0.90 -12.21
N VAL A 3 -13.67 1.47 -11.57
CA VAL A 3 -12.61 2.19 -12.28
C VAL A 3 -11.88 1.10 -13.08
N GLU A 4 -12.00 1.12 -14.41
CA GLU A 4 -11.22 0.24 -15.27
C GLU A 4 -9.75 0.36 -14.85
N SER A 5 -9.12 -0.76 -14.52
CA SER A 5 -7.71 -0.80 -14.16
C SER A 5 -6.90 -0.30 -15.35
N ASN A 6 -6.53 0.98 -15.34
CA ASN A 6 -5.54 1.49 -16.26
C ASN A 6 -4.20 0.90 -15.83
N LYS A 7 -3.60 0.05 -16.68
CA LYS A 7 -2.28 -0.56 -16.43
C LYS A 7 -1.22 0.46 -16.01
N ASP A 8 -1.40 1.72 -16.40
CA ASP A 8 -0.46 2.79 -16.07
C ASP A 8 -0.48 3.18 -14.59
N TYR A 9 -1.60 2.95 -13.88
CA TYR A 9 -1.70 3.22 -12.45
C TYR A 9 -0.85 2.26 -11.61
N GLU A 10 -0.69 1.02 -12.07
CA GLU A 10 0.15 0.02 -11.41
C GLU A 10 1.62 0.45 -11.35
N ASN A 11 2.08 1.29 -12.29
CA ASN A 11 3.44 1.83 -12.29
C ASN A 11 3.71 2.69 -11.05
N PHE A 12 2.69 3.37 -10.50
CA PHE A 12 2.82 4.11 -9.25
C PHE A 12 2.85 3.20 -8.02
N LEU A 13 2.50 1.92 -8.15
CA LEU A 13 2.36 0.98 -7.04
C LEU A 13 3.48 -0.04 -6.90
N GLU A 14 4.46 -0.14 -7.81
CA GLU A 14 5.54 -1.13 -7.76
C GLU A 14 6.20 -1.34 -6.38
N GLU A 15 6.38 -0.27 -5.58
CA GLU A 15 7.01 -0.34 -4.25
C GLU A 15 6.07 0.06 -3.09
N VAL A 16 4.77 0.05 -3.35
CA VAL A 16 3.74 0.36 -2.34
C VAL A 16 3.16 -0.95 -1.83
N TYR A 17 3.51 -1.33 -0.60
CA TYR A 17 3.06 -2.57 0.03
C TYR A 17 2.22 -2.30 1.27
N THR A 18 2.44 -1.19 1.98
CA THR A 18 1.76 -0.90 3.24
C THR A 18 0.79 0.27 3.15
N LYS A 19 -0.12 0.38 4.12
CA LYS A 19 -1.05 1.50 4.25
C LYS A 19 -0.32 2.84 4.39
N ASP A 20 0.81 2.87 5.10
CA ASP A 20 1.64 4.07 5.26
C ASP A 20 2.28 4.51 3.95
N GLN A 21 2.83 3.56 3.18
CA GLN A 21 3.38 3.83 1.85
C GLN A 21 2.28 4.32 0.89
N LEU A 22 1.09 3.74 0.96
CA LEU A 22 -0.07 4.16 0.17
C LEU A 22 -0.52 5.57 0.55
N ALA A 23 -0.55 5.90 1.85
CA ALA A 23 -0.87 7.24 2.34
C ALA A 23 0.16 8.27 1.84
N GLY A 24 1.45 7.90 1.84
CA GLY A 24 2.52 8.70 1.23
C GLY A 24 2.25 8.99 -0.25
N LEU A 25 1.96 7.96 -1.05
CA LEU A 25 1.61 8.10 -2.46
C LEU A 25 0.38 9.01 -2.66
N ILE A 26 -0.67 8.86 -1.85
CA ILE A 26 -1.86 9.72 -1.92
C ILE A 26 -1.49 11.18 -1.63
N GLY A 27 -0.59 11.43 -0.68
CA GLY A 27 -0.06 12.76 -0.41
C GLY A 27 0.67 13.36 -1.61
N GLU A 28 1.49 12.56 -2.31
CA GLU A 28 2.17 12.97 -3.53
C GLU A 28 1.20 13.29 -4.67
N ILE A 29 0.14 12.50 -4.83
CA ILE A 29 -0.91 12.73 -5.82
C ILE A 29 -1.59 14.08 -5.55
N GLU A 30 -1.98 14.36 -4.31
CA GLU A 30 -2.60 15.65 -3.95
C GLU A 30 -1.64 16.82 -4.11
N LEU A 31 -0.36 16.63 -3.78
CA LEU A 31 0.66 17.63 -4.01
C LEU A 31 0.79 17.92 -5.51
N ALA A 32 0.91 16.90 -6.36
CA ALA A 32 0.98 17.06 -7.80
C ALA A 32 -0.24 17.80 -8.37
N LYS A 33 -1.45 17.46 -7.90
CA LYS A 33 -2.69 18.17 -8.28
C LYS A 33 -2.61 19.67 -8.00
N SER A 34 -2.03 20.07 -6.86
CA SER A 34 -1.88 21.49 -6.51
C SER A 34 -0.94 22.27 -7.46
N TYR A 35 -0.11 21.59 -8.26
CA TYR A 35 0.81 22.19 -9.22
C TYR A 35 0.27 22.21 -10.66
N VAL A 36 -0.82 21.49 -10.96
CA VAL A 36 -1.42 21.42 -12.31
C VAL A 36 -1.72 22.82 -12.88
N TYR A 37 -2.31 23.70 -12.07
CA TYR A 37 -2.71 25.05 -12.50
C TYR A 37 -1.68 26.15 -12.18
N LYS A 38 -0.54 25.81 -11.56
CA LYS A 38 0.50 26.80 -11.28
C LYS A 38 1.10 27.27 -12.61
N LYS A 39 1.03 28.59 -12.82
CA LYS A 39 1.46 29.27 -14.05
C LYS A 39 2.99 29.34 -14.11
N GLU A 40 3.58 28.25 -14.58
CA GLU A 40 4.89 28.25 -15.22
C GLU A 40 4.62 27.82 -16.66
N GLN A 41 4.68 28.78 -17.59
CA GLN A 41 4.39 28.53 -18.99
C GLN A 41 5.35 27.47 -19.54
N SER A 42 4.80 26.50 -20.27
CA SER A 42 5.54 25.48 -21.04
C SER A 42 6.32 24.42 -20.27
N ILE A 43 6.16 24.31 -18.95
CA ILE A 43 6.76 23.23 -18.15
C ILE A 43 5.73 22.09 -17.98
N ILE A 44 6.12 20.86 -18.30
CA ILE A 44 5.33 19.62 -18.05
C ILE A 44 5.19 19.36 -16.53
N LEU A 45 4.16 18.62 -16.11
CA LEU A 45 3.83 18.50 -14.69
C LEU A 45 4.95 17.80 -13.90
N SER A 46 5.57 16.75 -14.47
CA SER A 46 6.69 16.05 -13.82
C SER A 46 7.83 17.00 -13.44
N LYS A 47 8.10 18.00 -14.28
CA LYS A 47 9.13 19.01 -14.01
C LYS A 47 8.72 20.04 -12.97
N LYS A 48 7.44 20.44 -12.92
CA LYS A 48 6.93 21.35 -11.87
C LYS A 48 7.04 20.76 -10.47
N ILE A 49 6.99 19.44 -10.35
CA ILE A 49 7.01 18.71 -9.09
C ILE A 49 8.36 18.05 -8.79
N GLU A 50 9.35 18.20 -9.68
CA GLU A 50 10.72 17.72 -9.50
C GLU A 50 11.28 18.34 -8.21
N ASN A 51 11.55 17.52 -7.19
CA ASN A 51 11.92 17.89 -5.80
C ASN A 51 10.79 18.32 -4.84
N LYS A 52 9.51 18.15 -5.22
CA LYS A 52 8.35 18.34 -4.32
C LYS A 52 7.75 17.01 -3.87
N VAL A 53 7.85 16.01 -4.73
CA VAL A 53 7.46 14.62 -4.49
C VAL A 53 8.70 13.73 -4.53
N SER A 54 8.56 12.45 -4.22
CA SER A 54 9.64 11.48 -4.39
C SER A 54 10.14 11.43 -5.83
N GLU A 55 11.43 11.11 -5.97
CA GLU A 55 12.06 10.92 -7.27
C GLU A 55 11.34 9.85 -8.09
N ARG A 56 10.87 8.78 -7.43
CA ARG A 56 10.09 7.71 -8.05
C ARG A 56 8.81 8.26 -8.67
N PHE A 57 7.98 8.96 -7.90
CA PHE A 57 6.74 9.55 -8.41
C PHE A 57 7.00 10.48 -9.61
N SER A 58 7.99 11.36 -9.47
CA SER A 58 8.36 12.31 -10.52
C SER A 58 8.81 11.60 -11.81
N LYS A 59 9.62 10.54 -11.68
CA LYS A 59 10.09 9.72 -12.81
C LYS A 59 8.95 8.95 -13.47
N THR A 60 8.09 8.30 -12.70
CA THR A 60 6.91 7.60 -13.23
C THR A 60 6.02 8.55 -14.03
N LEU A 61 5.77 9.75 -13.51
CA LEU A 61 4.98 10.76 -14.21
C LEU A 61 5.68 11.25 -15.50
N ALA A 62 6.99 11.51 -15.45
CA ALA A 62 7.76 11.91 -16.62
C ALA A 62 7.74 10.84 -17.72
N ASP A 63 7.80 9.56 -17.33
CA ASP A 63 7.73 8.44 -18.27
C ASP A 63 6.35 8.35 -18.94
N LEU A 64 5.26 8.61 -18.21
CA LEU A 64 3.90 8.64 -18.76
C LEU A 64 3.68 9.85 -19.68
N GLU A 65 4.22 11.02 -19.32
CA GLU A 65 4.21 12.21 -20.17
C GLU A 65 4.97 11.97 -21.48
N ARG A 66 6.16 11.35 -21.42
CA ARG A 66 6.96 11.00 -22.60
C ARG A 66 6.26 9.98 -23.50
N LYS A 67 5.49 9.06 -22.92
CA LYS A 67 4.71 8.04 -23.64
C LYS A 67 3.36 8.57 -24.14
N GLU A 68 3.03 9.84 -23.89
CA GLU A 68 1.73 10.44 -24.20
C GLU A 68 0.53 9.73 -23.53
N LEU A 69 0.79 9.02 -22.43
CA LEU A 69 -0.22 8.33 -21.61
C LEU A 69 -0.79 9.23 -20.50
N PHE A 70 -0.09 10.30 -20.16
CA PHE A 70 -0.57 11.32 -19.24
C PHE A 70 -1.23 12.48 -20.03
N PRO A 71 -2.45 12.93 -19.66
CA PRO A 71 -3.12 13.99 -20.40
C PRO A 71 -2.34 15.31 -20.41
N SER A 72 -2.40 16.04 -21.51
CA SER A 72 -1.72 17.33 -21.66
C SER A 72 -2.55 18.52 -21.17
N ALA A 73 -3.89 18.44 -21.21
CA ALA A 73 -4.76 19.51 -20.73
C ALA A 73 -4.92 19.48 -19.20
N SER A 74 -4.72 20.62 -18.53
CA SER A 74 -4.77 20.73 -17.05
C SER A 74 -6.01 20.11 -16.41
N LYS A 75 -7.21 20.32 -16.99
CA LYS A 75 -8.45 19.71 -16.49
C LYS A 75 -8.41 18.18 -16.53
N MET A 76 -7.85 17.62 -17.60
CA MET A 76 -7.71 16.17 -17.77
C MET A 76 -6.61 15.61 -16.87
N GLN A 77 -5.54 16.37 -16.61
CA GLN A 77 -4.50 16.00 -15.63
C GLN A 77 -5.07 15.88 -14.22
N THR A 78 -5.90 16.84 -13.80
CA THR A 78 -6.60 16.74 -12.51
C THR A 78 -7.48 15.50 -12.46
N GLY A 79 -8.27 15.25 -13.51
CA GLY A 79 -9.12 14.06 -13.60
C GLY A 79 -8.33 12.75 -13.51
N TYR A 80 -7.20 12.65 -14.23
CA TYR A 80 -6.31 11.49 -14.17
C TYR A 80 -5.79 11.25 -12.74
N LEU A 81 -5.32 12.30 -12.07
CA LEU A 81 -4.81 12.19 -10.70
C LEU A 81 -5.91 11.85 -9.69
N ASP A 82 -7.13 12.34 -9.90
CA ASP A 82 -8.30 11.96 -9.09
C ASP A 82 -8.66 10.48 -9.28
N ASP A 83 -8.62 9.98 -10.50
CA ASP A 83 -8.92 8.58 -10.81
C ASP A 83 -7.81 7.65 -10.31
N LEU A 84 -6.53 8.05 -10.41
CA LEU A 84 -5.41 7.35 -9.77
C LEU A 84 -5.62 7.28 -8.25
N LYS A 85 -6.00 8.39 -7.60
CA LYS A 85 -6.29 8.41 -6.16
C LYS A 85 -7.43 7.45 -5.80
N LYS A 86 -8.54 7.47 -6.55
CA LYS A 86 -9.68 6.55 -6.33
C LYS A 86 -9.25 5.10 -6.49
N TYR A 87 -8.43 4.81 -7.50
CA TYR A 87 -7.88 3.49 -7.73
C TYR A 87 -7.02 3.04 -6.54
N CYS A 88 -6.11 3.89 -6.04
CA CYS A 88 -5.32 3.63 -4.83
C CYS A 88 -6.19 3.34 -3.59
N LEU A 89 -7.26 4.12 -3.38
CA LEU A 89 -8.19 3.96 -2.25
C LEU A 89 -9.10 2.72 -2.38
N GLY A 90 -9.26 2.18 -3.58
CA GLY A 90 -10.04 0.98 -3.86
C GLY A 90 -9.27 -0.33 -3.70
N LEU A 91 -7.96 -0.28 -3.41
CA LEU A 91 -7.15 -1.47 -3.24
C LEU A 91 -7.58 -2.27 -1.98
N PRO A 92 -7.66 -3.61 -2.06
CA PRO A 92 -7.99 -4.44 -0.92
C PRO A 92 -6.90 -4.32 0.15
N VAL A 93 -7.32 -4.30 1.42
CA VAL A 93 -6.44 -4.17 2.59
C VAL A 93 -6.46 -5.47 3.38
N CYS A 94 -5.28 -5.96 3.76
CA CYS A 94 -5.08 -7.07 4.68
C CYS A 94 -4.46 -6.54 5.96
N LYS A 95 -5.11 -6.77 7.10
CA LYS A 95 -4.53 -6.41 8.40
C LYS A 95 -3.66 -7.56 8.88
N LEU A 96 -2.46 -7.21 9.32
CA LEU A 96 -1.48 -8.14 9.84
C LEU A 96 -1.02 -7.64 11.19
N VAL A 97 -1.23 -8.48 12.20
CA VAL A 97 -0.64 -8.28 13.52
C VAL A 97 0.58 -9.19 13.62
N VAL A 98 1.75 -8.58 13.80
CA VAL A 98 3.03 -9.28 13.82
C VAL A 98 3.80 -8.93 15.09
N SER A 99 4.59 -9.86 15.61
CA SER A 99 5.44 -9.63 16.78
C SER A 99 6.71 -8.82 16.49
N PHE A 100 6.93 -8.45 15.23
CA PHE A 100 8.12 -7.76 14.77
C PHE A 100 7.75 -6.74 13.70
N TYR A 101 8.55 -5.69 13.56
CA TYR A 101 8.37 -4.77 12.43
C TYR A 101 8.89 -5.44 11.14
N PRO A 102 8.04 -5.73 10.15
CA PRO A 102 8.45 -6.51 9.00
C PRO A 102 9.34 -5.68 8.08
N SER A 103 10.44 -6.28 7.63
CA SER A 103 11.36 -5.64 6.69
C SER A 103 10.71 -5.39 5.34
N PHE A 104 11.26 -4.47 4.56
CA PHE A 104 10.79 -4.19 3.20
C PHE A 104 10.76 -5.45 2.32
N GLU A 105 11.79 -6.29 2.41
CA GLU A 105 11.84 -7.57 1.67
C GLU A 105 10.72 -8.53 2.10
N PHE A 106 10.36 -8.56 3.38
CA PHE A 106 9.23 -9.34 3.86
C PHE A 106 7.91 -8.81 3.29
N GLN A 107 7.69 -7.49 3.35
CA GLN A 107 6.51 -6.83 2.79
C GLN A 107 6.36 -7.14 1.29
N LYS A 108 7.45 -7.04 0.53
CA LYS A 108 7.50 -7.37 -0.90
C LYS A 108 7.13 -8.84 -1.16
N LYS A 109 7.75 -9.78 -0.47
CA LYS A 109 7.46 -11.22 -0.62
C LYS A 109 6.00 -11.53 -0.29
N LEU A 110 5.46 -10.92 0.76
CA LEU A 110 4.08 -11.13 1.16
C LEU A 110 3.09 -10.53 0.14
N SER A 111 3.38 -9.34 -0.38
CA SER A 111 2.59 -8.74 -1.46
C SER A 111 2.61 -9.61 -2.72
N GLN A 112 3.77 -10.15 -3.11
CA GLN A 112 3.89 -11.10 -4.22
C GLN A 112 3.09 -12.38 -3.98
N TRP A 113 3.07 -12.89 -2.76
CA TRP A 113 2.24 -14.04 -2.39
C TRP A 113 0.76 -13.75 -2.62
N PHE A 114 0.25 -12.59 -2.18
CA PHE A 114 -1.14 -12.19 -2.46
C PHE A 114 -1.44 -12.07 -3.95
N VAL A 115 -0.54 -11.49 -4.75
CA VAL A 115 -0.71 -11.41 -6.21
C VAL A 115 -0.80 -12.81 -6.83
N ASN A 116 0.06 -13.74 -6.38
CA ASN A 116 0.06 -15.11 -6.90
C ASN A 116 -1.19 -15.91 -6.50
N GLN A 117 -1.74 -15.69 -5.30
CA GLN A 117 -2.91 -16.42 -4.80
C GLN A 117 -4.24 -15.82 -5.27
N LEU A 118 -4.34 -14.49 -5.33
CA LEU A 118 -5.60 -13.78 -5.57
C LEU A 118 -5.65 -13.06 -6.93
N GLY A 119 -4.54 -13.03 -7.67
CA GLY A 119 -4.44 -12.31 -8.95
C GLY A 119 -4.50 -10.79 -8.83
N LYS A 120 -4.49 -10.23 -7.61
CA LYS A 120 -4.63 -8.80 -7.35
C LYS A 120 -3.65 -8.35 -6.26
N LYS A 121 -3.21 -7.09 -6.36
CA LYS A 121 -2.37 -6.46 -5.34
C LYS A 121 -3.20 -6.19 -4.07
N VAL A 122 -2.60 -6.47 -2.92
CA VAL A 122 -3.19 -6.24 -1.59
C VAL A 122 -2.26 -5.33 -0.79
N ILE A 123 -2.84 -4.36 -0.09
CA ILE A 123 -2.14 -3.41 0.78
C ILE A 123 -2.14 -3.95 2.21
N LEU A 124 -0.98 -3.92 2.86
CA LEU A 124 -0.78 -4.42 4.21
C LEU A 124 -1.01 -3.31 5.24
N GLU A 125 -1.94 -3.52 6.15
CA GLU A 125 -2.08 -2.74 7.38
C GLU A 125 -1.35 -3.46 8.50
N LEU A 126 -0.13 -3.00 8.78
CA LEU A 126 0.76 -3.65 9.74
C LEU A 126 0.56 -3.05 11.13
N SER A 127 0.37 -3.92 12.12
CA SER A 127 0.38 -3.56 13.53
C SER A 127 1.39 -4.45 14.24
N ALA A 128 2.28 -3.84 15.02
CA ALA A 128 3.22 -4.56 15.85
C ALA A 128 2.68 -4.62 17.28
N VAL A 129 2.52 -5.82 17.82
CA VAL A 129 2.07 -6.01 19.21
C VAL A 129 3.09 -6.90 19.92
N GLU A 130 3.71 -6.35 20.98
CA GLU A 130 4.74 -7.03 21.77
C GLU A 130 4.19 -8.27 22.51
N GLU A 131 2.87 -8.37 22.67
CA GLU A 131 2.16 -9.48 23.34
C GLU A 131 2.18 -10.78 22.51
N ILE A 132 2.46 -10.69 21.20
CA ILE A 132 2.67 -11.88 20.37
C ILE A 132 4.11 -12.35 20.58
N VAL A 133 4.31 -13.43 21.34
CA VAL A 133 5.65 -13.96 21.63
C VAL A 133 6.32 -14.54 20.35
N ALA A 134 5.50 -15.07 19.44
CA ALA A 134 5.86 -15.49 18.07
C ALA A 134 4.59 -15.77 17.25
N GLY A 135 4.63 -15.63 15.92
CA GLY A 135 3.52 -15.93 15.00
C GLY A 135 2.89 -14.70 14.33
N VAL A 136 1.74 -14.88 13.67
CA VAL A 136 1.05 -13.82 12.90
C VAL A 136 -0.46 -13.96 13.01
N GLN A 137 -1.18 -12.85 13.18
CA GLN A 137 -2.64 -12.81 13.00
C GLN A 137 -2.94 -12.14 11.66
N ILE A 138 -3.81 -12.77 10.87
CA ILE A 138 -4.18 -12.31 9.52
C ILE A 138 -5.68 -12.07 9.47
N GLU A 139 -6.09 -10.85 9.10
CA GLU A 139 -7.49 -10.51 8.79
C GLU A 139 -7.58 -10.03 7.34
N PHE A 140 -8.37 -10.73 6.51
CA PHE A 140 -8.58 -10.39 5.11
C PHE A 140 -10.03 -10.67 4.68
N GLU A 141 -10.69 -9.68 4.08
CA GLU A 141 -12.08 -9.78 3.58
C GLU A 141 -13.09 -10.31 4.63
N GLY A 142 -12.85 -10.05 5.93
CA GLY A 142 -13.70 -10.49 7.04
C GLY A 142 -13.37 -11.89 7.57
N GLU A 143 -12.44 -12.61 6.95
CA GLU A 143 -11.88 -13.84 7.49
C GLU A 143 -10.70 -13.53 8.42
N TYR A 144 -10.71 -14.14 9.60
CA TYR A 144 -9.68 -13.99 10.62
C TYR A 144 -8.99 -15.33 10.85
N LYS A 145 -7.65 -15.31 10.86
CA LYS A 145 -6.83 -16.48 11.17
C LYS A 145 -5.72 -16.10 12.14
N ASP A 146 -5.77 -16.68 13.33
CA ASP A 146 -4.71 -16.57 14.33
C ASP A 146 -3.69 -17.71 14.14
N LEU A 147 -2.43 -17.35 13.93
CA LEU A 147 -1.27 -18.26 13.89
C LEU A 147 -0.24 -17.85 14.94
N SER A 148 -0.65 -17.17 16.01
CA SER A 148 0.20 -16.81 17.14
C SER A 148 0.49 -18.03 18.03
N ILE A 149 1.72 -18.09 18.53
CA ILE A 149 2.18 -19.11 19.47
C ILE A 149 1.70 -18.78 20.89
N SER A 150 1.28 -17.53 21.14
CA SER A 150 0.73 -17.07 22.42
C SER A 150 -0.41 -17.98 22.90
N ASP A 151 -1.37 -18.30 22.02
CA ASP A 151 -2.47 -19.22 22.33
C ASP A 151 -2.00 -20.61 22.74
N SER A 152 -0.94 -21.12 22.10
CA SER A 152 -0.36 -22.42 22.43
C SER A 152 0.37 -22.41 23.78
N ILE A 153 1.03 -21.30 24.13
CA ILE A 153 1.71 -21.13 25.42
C ILE A 153 0.68 -20.98 26.54
N ASP A 154 -0.38 -20.19 26.34
CA ASP A 154 -1.46 -20.03 27.32
C ASP A 154 -2.19 -21.36 27.57
N GLN A 155 -2.42 -22.16 26.52
CA GLN A 155 -2.95 -23.51 26.68
C GLN A 155 -2.00 -24.43 27.47
N LEU A 156 -0.69 -24.35 27.23
CA LEU A 156 0.32 -25.13 27.98
C LEU A 156 0.42 -24.71 29.44
N LEU A 157 0.38 -23.40 29.73
CA LEU A 157 0.37 -22.85 31.08
C LEU A 157 -0.91 -23.24 31.82
N ASN A 158 -2.08 -23.06 31.19
CA ASN A 158 -3.35 -23.42 31.80
C ASN A 158 -3.49 -24.94 32.07
N ASN A 159 -2.95 -25.81 31.21
CA ASN A 159 -2.93 -27.25 31.47
C ASN A 159 -1.95 -27.65 32.58
N SER A 160 -0.85 -26.91 32.79
CA SER A 160 0.13 -27.24 33.82
C SER A 160 -0.30 -26.79 35.22
N TYR A 161 -1.26 -25.85 35.35
CA TYR A 161 -1.87 -25.48 36.64
C TYR A 161 -2.95 -26.44 37.14
N LEU A 162 -3.45 -27.38 36.32
CA LEU A 162 -4.44 -28.39 36.72
C LEU A 162 -3.85 -29.75 37.13
N GLY A 163 -2.52 -29.92 37.04
CA GLY A 163 -1.81 -31.15 37.43
C GLY A 163 -1.11 -31.12 38.79
N GLY A 164 -1.16 -29.99 39.51
CA GLY A 164 -0.43 -29.75 40.76
C GLY A 164 -1.33 -29.66 41.98
N GLY A 165 -2.17 -30.67 42.22
CA GLY A 165 -3.15 -30.62 43.30
C GLY A 165 -3.63 -31.99 43.80
N LYS A 166 -2.69 -32.73 44.41
CA LYS A 166 -2.88 -33.95 45.24
C LYS A 166 -3.51 -35.19 44.61
#